data_AF-A0A2E8H8X0-F1
#
_entry.id   AF-A0A2E8H8X0-F1
#
_cell.length_a   1.000
_cell.length_b   1.000
_cell.length_c   1.000
_cell.angle_alpha   90.00
_cell.angle_beta   90.00
_cell.angle_gamma   90.00
#
_symmetry.space_group_name_H-M   'P 1'
#
loop_
_entity.id
_entity.type
_entity.pdbx_description
1 polymer ?
#
loop_
_entity_poly.entity_id
_entity_poly.type
_entity_poly.pdbx_seq_one_letter_code
_entity_poly.pdbx_strand_id
1 'polypeptide(L)'
;MRAADIEGTVIDRQGVRHTVRNLEIRGSTTLEYYVAGKRRLMNMSRIERLHISGTAQDQEAPITVTLRTGRVEAGTIIISGGSTTQDDIGGGGSHVSDRLTGRTGLGPLFVPLSDVQEVLFVHSDDVPIVPDTVNGSIIDDRGKRFTVSDIRYRSDEAFRFRQGRKKRRVALRHVVRLEFGDSPGGEIRPVTITYKTGKVVQGEVDASTVRLSGEVDHVYRSRIDSAFTGIRSSGGSFGIGLNRVKLVLVDHPADPEAEDAEDGQQEASDR
;
A
#
# COMPACT_ATOMS: atom_id res chain seq x y z
N MET A 1 3.95 -4.04 22.98
CA MET A 1 4.55 -4.19 21.63
C MET A 1 5.85 -3.42 21.62
N ARG A 2 7.01 -4.07 21.45
CA ARG A 2 8.25 -3.35 21.13
C ARG A 2 8.09 -2.76 19.72
N ALA A 3 8.42 -1.50 19.52
CA ALA A 3 8.55 -0.93 18.19
C ALA A 3 9.53 -1.82 17.40
N ALA A 4 9.25 -2.09 16.12
CA ALA A 4 10.24 -2.74 15.27
C ALA A 4 11.51 -1.88 15.30
N ASP A 5 12.67 -2.48 15.60
CA ASP A 5 13.95 -1.77 15.61
C ASP A 5 14.30 -1.43 14.16
N ILE A 6 13.87 -0.24 13.71
CA ILE A 6 14.25 0.31 12.41
C ILE A 6 15.64 0.91 12.56
N GLU A 7 16.61 0.39 11.82
CA GLU A 7 17.95 0.95 11.73
C GLU A 7 18.18 1.59 10.36
N GLY A 8 19.07 2.57 10.30
CA GLY A 8 19.38 3.25 9.05
C GLY A 8 20.54 4.23 9.16
N THR A 9 20.96 4.74 8.02
CA THR A 9 21.85 5.89 7.91
C THR A 9 21.05 7.09 7.46
N VAL A 10 21.01 8.14 8.28
CA VAL A 10 20.41 9.43 7.95
C VAL A 10 21.50 10.34 7.41
N ILE A 11 21.25 10.93 6.25
CA ILE A 11 22.13 11.88 5.59
C ILE A 11 21.42 13.24 5.59
N ASP A 12 22.03 14.23 6.24
CA ASP A 12 21.51 15.60 6.22
C ASP A 12 21.82 16.30 4.89
N ARG A 13 21.25 17.48 4.68
CA ARG A 13 21.47 18.30 3.48
C ARG A 13 22.90 18.83 3.33
N GLN A 14 23.70 18.79 4.40
CA GLN A 14 25.12 19.13 4.40
C GLN A 14 25.98 17.91 4.04
N GLY A 15 25.39 16.73 3.92
CA GLY A 15 26.05 15.46 3.60
C GLY A 15 26.62 14.72 4.82
N VAL A 16 26.33 15.18 6.04
CA VAL A 16 26.74 14.51 7.28
C VAL A 16 25.91 13.24 7.44
N ARG A 17 26.57 12.16 7.84
CA ARG A 17 25.96 10.84 8.00
C ARG A 17 25.82 10.47 9.47
N HIS A 18 24.65 9.99 9.84
CA HIS A 18 24.35 9.49 11.18
C HIS A 18 23.84 8.06 11.08
N THR A 19 24.52 7.11 11.73
CA THR A 19 23.98 5.76 11.94
C THR A 19 22.97 5.81 13.08
N VAL A 20 21.74 5.42 12.82
CA VAL A 20 20.59 5.60 13.71
C VAL A 20 19.91 4.25 13.94
N ARG A 21 19.63 3.97 15.21
CA ARG A 21 18.76 2.88 15.67
C ARG A 21 17.44 3.41 16.16
N ASN A 22 16.41 2.56 16.14
CA ASN A 22 15.05 2.86 16.58
C ASN A 22 14.53 4.12 15.88
N LEU A 23 14.74 4.16 14.57
CA LEU A 23 14.41 5.30 13.73
C LEU A 23 12.89 5.43 13.64
N GLU A 24 12.41 6.63 13.95
CA GLU A 24 11.02 7.03 13.80
C GLU A 24 10.94 8.35 13.04
N ILE A 25 9.90 8.51 12.24
CA ILE A 25 9.55 9.79 11.60
C ILE A 25 8.19 10.18 12.14
N ARG A 26 8.07 11.38 12.70
CA ARG A 26 6.85 11.85 13.38
C ARG A 26 6.34 10.87 14.45
N GLY A 27 7.27 10.23 15.19
CA GLY A 27 6.95 9.26 16.24
C GLY A 27 6.36 7.94 15.73
N SER A 28 6.60 7.59 14.46
CA SER A 28 6.11 6.35 13.85
C SER A 28 7.18 5.66 13.04
N THR A 29 7.14 4.32 13.02
CA THR A 29 7.88 3.47 12.06
C THR A 29 7.12 3.29 10.74
N THR A 30 6.01 4.01 10.56
CA THR A 30 5.25 4.09 9.32
C THR A 30 5.43 5.47 8.70
N LEU A 31 6.00 5.51 7.50
CA LEU A 31 6.13 6.71 6.70
C LEU A 31 4.78 7.09 6.09
N GLU A 32 4.37 8.33 6.32
CA GLU A 32 3.25 8.96 5.64
C GLU A 32 3.73 9.93 4.55
N TYR A 33 3.26 9.71 3.33
CA TYR A 33 3.58 10.53 2.15
C TYR A 33 2.41 10.53 1.16
N TYR A 34 2.48 11.32 0.10
CA TYR A 34 1.41 11.47 -0.88
C TYR A 34 1.90 11.15 -2.29
N VAL A 35 1.18 10.27 -2.99
CA VAL A 35 1.45 9.93 -4.41
C VAL A 35 0.26 10.39 -5.23
N ALA A 36 0.46 11.30 -6.17
CA ALA A 36 -0.60 11.94 -6.95
C ALA A 36 -1.73 12.49 -6.04
N GLY A 37 -1.36 13.19 -4.95
CA GLY A 37 -2.27 13.78 -3.97
C GLY A 37 -2.98 12.78 -3.05
N LYS A 38 -2.67 11.48 -3.13
CA LYS A 38 -3.29 10.44 -2.29
C LYS A 38 -2.36 10.02 -1.17
N ARG A 39 -2.86 10.09 0.07
CA ARG A 39 -2.15 9.61 1.28
C ARG A 39 -1.77 8.14 1.16
N ARG A 40 -0.48 7.86 1.36
CA ARG A 40 0.15 6.54 1.46
C ARG A 40 0.74 6.39 2.86
N LEU A 41 0.59 5.18 3.41
CA LEU A 41 1.18 4.78 4.68
C LEU A 41 2.03 3.54 4.40
N MET A 42 3.33 3.63 4.61
CA MET A 42 4.31 2.58 4.30
C MET A 42 5.15 2.26 5.54
N ASN A 43 5.25 0.99 5.90
CA ASN A 43 6.16 0.61 6.98
C ASN A 43 7.61 0.79 6.52
N MET A 44 8.44 1.45 7.34
CA MET A 44 9.84 1.73 6.99
C MET A 44 10.68 0.48 6.76
N SER A 45 10.34 -0.65 7.37
CA SER A 45 10.99 -1.95 7.10
C SER A 45 10.87 -2.44 5.65
N ARG A 46 10.00 -1.82 4.84
CA ARG A 46 9.81 -2.13 3.41
C ARG A 46 10.53 -1.15 2.49
N ILE A 47 11.02 -0.05 3.03
CA ILE A 47 11.68 1.01 2.28
C ILE A 47 13.17 0.71 2.33
N GLU A 48 13.80 0.65 1.17
CA GLU A 48 15.26 0.58 1.05
C GLU A 48 15.88 1.97 1.22
N ARG A 49 15.28 2.96 0.56
CA ARG A 49 15.80 4.33 0.51
C ARG A 49 14.67 5.34 0.45
N LEU A 50 14.75 6.38 1.28
CA LEU A 50 13.94 7.58 1.18
C LEU A 50 14.84 8.75 0.79
N HIS A 51 14.58 9.38 -0.34
CA HIS A 51 15.21 10.64 -0.72
C HIS A 51 14.19 11.77 -0.60
N ILE A 52 14.60 12.86 0.06
CA ILE A 52 13.81 14.08 0.23
C ILE A 52 14.51 15.19 -0.55
N SER A 53 13.87 15.63 -1.62
CA SER A 53 14.34 16.73 -2.47
C SER A 53 13.80 18.08 -1.95
N GLY A 54 13.97 19.16 -2.73
CA GLY A 54 13.48 20.49 -2.36
C GLY A 54 14.46 21.24 -1.47
N THR A 55 13.97 22.20 -0.69
CA THR A 55 14.74 23.07 0.22
C THR A 55 14.26 22.92 1.66
N ALA A 56 15.09 23.28 2.64
CA ALA A 56 14.69 23.26 4.06
C ALA A 56 13.58 24.27 4.39
N GLN A 57 13.28 25.20 3.49
CA GLN A 57 12.22 26.20 3.66
C GLN A 57 10.86 25.70 3.16
N ASP A 58 10.80 24.58 2.45
CA ASP A 58 9.54 24.07 1.93
C ASP A 58 8.67 23.52 3.07
N GLN A 59 7.35 23.65 2.92
CA GLN A 59 6.40 22.95 3.81
C GLN A 59 6.17 21.52 3.36
N GLU A 60 6.13 21.32 2.04
CA GLU A 60 5.98 20.04 1.39
C GLU A 60 7.12 19.86 0.39
N ALA A 61 7.85 18.75 0.51
CA ALA A 61 9.00 18.43 -0.32
C ALA A 61 8.71 17.25 -1.24
N PRO A 62 9.19 17.27 -2.49
CA PRO A 62 9.19 16.08 -3.34
C PRO A 62 10.03 14.98 -2.70
N ILE A 63 9.56 13.74 -2.79
CA ILE A 63 10.29 12.57 -2.32
C ILE A 63 10.37 11.49 -3.39
N THR A 64 11.39 10.66 -3.25
CA THR A 64 11.49 9.36 -3.93
C THR A 64 11.61 8.27 -2.87
N VAL A 65 10.68 7.33 -2.86
CA VAL A 65 10.68 6.15 -1.99
C VAL A 65 11.07 4.94 -2.84
N THR A 66 12.25 4.37 -2.57
CA THR A 66 12.68 3.11 -3.16
C THR A 66 12.37 2.00 -2.17
N LEU A 67 11.56 1.03 -2.58
CA LEU A 67 11.21 -0.13 -1.77
C LEU A 67 12.31 -1.20 -1.88
N ARG A 68 12.40 -2.10 -0.90
CA ARG A 68 13.30 -3.27 -0.93
C ARG A 68 13.09 -4.17 -2.16
N THR A 69 11.92 -4.06 -2.78
CA THR A 69 11.56 -4.75 -4.02
C THR A 69 12.17 -4.13 -5.28
N GLY A 70 12.89 -3.01 -5.15
CA GLY A 70 13.41 -2.21 -6.26
C GLY A 70 12.36 -1.26 -6.88
N ARG A 71 11.09 -1.36 -6.48
CA ARG A 71 10.04 -0.44 -6.95
C ARG A 71 10.29 0.97 -6.41
N VAL A 72 10.14 1.95 -7.29
CA VAL A 72 10.32 3.38 -6.98
C VAL A 72 8.96 4.09 -7.03
N GLU A 73 8.64 4.83 -5.96
CA GLU A 73 7.48 5.71 -5.90
C GLU A 73 7.93 7.18 -5.77
N ALA A 74 7.48 8.03 -6.68
CA ALA A 74 7.65 9.47 -6.58
C ALA A 74 6.41 10.11 -5.94
N GLY A 75 6.62 11.00 -5.00
CA GLY A 75 5.54 11.63 -4.26
C GLY A 75 5.99 12.90 -3.56
N THR A 76 5.23 13.29 -2.53
CA THR A 76 5.53 14.42 -1.67
C THR A 76 5.39 14.05 -0.20
N ILE A 77 6.13 14.74 0.66
CA ILE A 77 6.06 14.62 2.10
C ILE A 77 5.99 16.01 2.73
N ILE A 78 5.23 16.15 3.81
CA ILE A 78 5.27 17.36 4.63
C ILE A 78 6.59 17.37 5.40
N ILE A 79 7.43 18.39 5.27
CA ILE A 79 8.70 18.49 6.01
C ILE A 79 8.69 19.60 7.05
N SER A 80 7.72 20.51 6.94
CA SER A 80 7.54 21.63 7.85
C SER A 80 6.04 21.91 8.00
N GLY A 81 5.46 21.51 9.12
CA GLY A 81 4.09 21.79 9.46
C GLY A 81 3.92 23.26 9.85
N GLY A 82 3.39 24.06 8.93
CA GLY A 82 2.59 25.20 9.36
C GLY A 82 1.38 24.65 10.12
N SER A 83 1.16 25.10 11.36
CA SER A 83 -0.05 24.80 12.12
C SER A 83 -1.29 25.00 11.23
N THR A 84 -1.89 23.91 10.75
CA THR A 84 -3.24 23.98 10.18
C THR A 84 -4.21 23.89 11.33
N THR A 85 -4.67 25.05 11.80
CA THR A 85 -5.82 25.15 12.70
C THR A 85 -7.08 24.76 11.94
N GLN A 86 -7.47 23.49 12.03
CA GLN A 86 -8.86 23.11 11.85
C GLN A 86 -9.16 21.84 12.66
N ASP A 87 -9.93 22.07 13.72
CA ASP A 87 -10.60 21.13 14.63
C ASP A 87 -9.72 20.17 15.45
N ASP A 88 -9.35 20.63 16.66
CA ASP A 88 -9.86 20.02 17.91
C ASP A 88 -9.45 20.87 19.13
N ILE A 89 -10.43 21.57 19.71
CA ILE A 89 -10.36 22.17 21.04
C ILE A 89 -10.46 21.01 22.04
N GLY A 90 -9.35 20.64 22.67
CA GLY A 90 -9.38 19.76 23.84
C GLY A 90 -8.12 18.95 24.10
N GLY A 91 -7.21 19.52 24.88
CA GLY A 91 -6.28 18.74 25.71
C GLY A 91 -4.91 18.41 25.08
N GLY A 92 -3.88 19.10 25.56
CA GLY A 92 -2.49 18.61 25.56
C GLY A 92 -1.93 18.29 24.17
N GLY A 93 -1.73 19.32 23.34
CA GLY A 93 -1.14 19.20 22.01
C GLY A 93 0.25 18.56 22.06
N SER A 94 0.28 17.25 21.84
CA SER A 94 1.49 16.55 21.41
C SER A 94 1.84 17.12 20.06
N HIS A 95 2.82 18.02 20.03
CA HIS A 95 3.46 18.46 18.80
C HIS A 95 3.92 17.19 18.07
N VAL A 96 3.19 16.76 17.02
CA VAL A 96 3.74 15.83 16.03
C VAL A 96 4.77 16.63 15.28
N SER A 97 5.93 16.74 15.88
CA SER A 97 7.05 17.43 15.29
C SER A 97 7.43 16.70 14.01
N ASP A 98 7.54 17.43 12.90
CA ASP A 98 8.08 16.96 11.63
C ASP A 98 9.58 16.71 11.76
N ARG A 99 9.93 15.71 12.57
CA ARG A 99 11.29 15.32 12.89
C ARG A 99 11.46 13.82 12.71
N LEU A 100 12.69 13.47 12.38
CA LEU A 100 13.25 12.16 12.51
C LEU A 100 13.85 12.05 13.92
N THR A 101 13.54 10.96 14.61
CA THR A 101 14.11 10.63 15.92
C THR A 101 14.75 9.26 15.89
N GLY A 102 15.72 9.05 16.78
CA GLY A 102 16.32 7.74 17.00
C GLY A 102 17.47 7.82 17.99
N ARG A 103 18.36 6.84 17.94
CA ARG A 103 19.54 6.76 18.82
C ARG A 103 20.79 6.52 17.99
N THR A 104 21.84 7.27 18.28
CA THR A 104 23.19 7.09 17.73
C THR A 104 24.12 6.53 18.82
N GLY A 105 25.36 6.21 18.46
CA GLY A 105 26.39 5.86 19.45
C GLY A 105 26.73 6.98 20.44
N LEU A 106 26.37 8.23 20.14
CA LEU A 106 26.62 9.40 20.98
C LEU A 106 25.42 9.77 21.88
N GLY A 107 24.26 9.15 21.67
CA GLY A 107 23.04 9.46 22.40
C GLY A 107 21.82 9.62 21.50
N PRO A 108 20.71 10.16 22.03
CA PRO A 108 19.50 10.44 21.27
C PRO A 108 19.75 11.39 20.10
N LEU A 109 19.08 11.14 18.99
CA LEU A 109 19.11 11.98 17.80
C LEU A 109 17.72 12.58 17.56
N PHE A 110 17.70 13.88 17.26
CA PHE A 110 16.52 14.62 16.86
C PHE A 110 16.90 15.51 15.67
N VAL A 111 16.39 15.22 14.48
CA VAL A 111 16.69 15.97 13.25
C VAL A 111 15.38 16.41 12.61
N PRO A 112 15.17 17.71 12.34
CA PRO A 112 14.03 18.16 11.54
C PRO A 112 14.00 17.47 10.18
N LEU A 113 12.82 17.08 9.68
CA LEU A 113 12.70 16.50 8.34
C LEU A 113 13.16 17.48 7.25
N SER A 114 13.05 18.79 7.51
CA SER A 114 13.59 19.83 6.64
C SER A 114 15.09 19.71 6.40
N ASP A 115 15.84 19.13 7.34
CA ASP A 115 17.30 19.03 7.28
C ASP A 115 17.77 17.68 6.74
N VAL A 116 16.86 16.70 6.63
CA VAL A 116 17.15 15.38 6.07
C VAL A 116 17.12 15.45 4.54
N GLN A 117 18.19 14.97 3.91
CA GLN A 117 18.24 14.76 2.46
C GLN A 117 17.91 13.32 2.09
N GLU A 118 18.39 12.37 2.89
CA GLU A 118 18.27 10.95 2.56
C GLU A 118 18.27 10.07 3.80
N VAL A 119 17.52 8.98 3.74
CA VAL A 119 17.56 7.89 4.71
C VAL A 119 17.78 6.59 3.96
N LEU A 120 18.86 5.89 4.30
CA LEU A 120 19.18 4.55 3.84
C LEU A 120 18.80 3.58 4.95
N PHE A 121 17.80 2.74 4.73
CA PHE A 121 17.36 1.79 5.74
C PHE A 121 18.27 0.56 5.74
N VAL A 122 18.58 0.05 6.92
CA VAL A 122 19.35 -1.17 7.09
C VAL A 122 18.37 -2.32 7.31
N HIS A 123 18.59 -3.41 6.59
CA HIS A 123 17.79 -4.62 6.68
C HIS A 123 18.70 -5.78 7.02
N SER A 124 18.20 -6.68 7.87
CA SER A 124 18.89 -7.94 8.12
C SER A 124 18.60 -8.92 6.97
N ASP A 125 19.61 -9.71 6.57
CA ASP A 125 19.54 -10.63 5.42
C ASP A 125 18.51 -11.76 5.61
N ASP A 126 18.15 -12.04 6.85
CA ASP A 126 17.13 -13.01 7.24
C ASP A 126 15.69 -12.48 7.06
N VAL A 127 15.50 -11.17 6.87
CA VAL A 127 14.16 -10.59 6.67
C VAL A 127 13.79 -10.72 5.19
N PRO A 128 12.82 -11.58 4.81
CA PRO A 128 12.48 -11.79 3.40
C PRO A 128 12.00 -10.48 2.75
N ILE A 129 12.43 -10.25 1.50
CA ILE A 129 11.87 -9.20 0.67
C ILE A 129 10.48 -9.68 0.23
N VAL A 130 9.45 -9.20 0.91
CA VAL A 130 8.06 -9.51 0.53
C VAL A 130 7.68 -8.59 -0.63
N PRO A 131 7.35 -9.13 -1.82
CA PRO A 131 6.95 -8.30 -2.94
C PRO A 131 5.67 -7.51 -2.66
N ASP A 132 5.73 -6.21 -2.99
CA ASP A 132 4.65 -5.28 -3.38
C ASP A 132 3.46 -5.87 -4.14
N THR A 133 3.78 -6.93 -4.86
CA THR A 133 2.99 -7.39 -5.99
C THR A 133 1.89 -8.29 -5.48
N VAL A 134 0.67 -7.85 -5.69
CA VAL A 134 -0.51 -8.69 -5.56
C VAL A 134 -0.49 -9.63 -6.77
N ASN A 135 -0.07 -10.86 -6.57
CA ASN A 135 -0.10 -11.89 -7.60
C ASN A 135 -1.44 -12.61 -7.55
N GLY A 136 -1.85 -13.18 -8.67
CA GLY A 136 -3.12 -13.86 -8.72
C GLY A 136 -3.58 -14.22 -10.11
N SER A 137 -4.88 -14.42 -10.20
CA SER A 137 -5.57 -14.72 -11.44
C SER A 137 -6.80 -13.85 -11.61
N ILE A 138 -7.00 -13.34 -12.83
CA ILE A 138 -8.21 -12.63 -13.22
C ILE A 138 -8.95 -13.51 -14.21
N ILE A 139 -10.22 -13.75 -13.95
CA ILE A 139 -11.11 -14.58 -14.78
C ILE A 139 -12.14 -13.65 -15.39
N ASP A 140 -12.24 -13.66 -16.71
CA ASP A 140 -13.20 -12.83 -17.43
C ASP A 140 -14.63 -13.40 -17.36
N ASP A 141 -15.59 -12.62 -17.84
CA ASP A 141 -17.00 -12.96 -17.98
C ASP A 141 -17.24 -14.24 -18.80
N ARG A 142 -16.33 -14.55 -19.73
CA ARG A 142 -16.32 -15.77 -20.56
C ARG A 142 -15.63 -16.96 -19.89
N GLY A 143 -15.11 -16.80 -18.68
CA GLY A 143 -14.42 -17.83 -17.90
C GLY A 143 -12.94 -18.03 -18.27
N LYS A 144 -12.36 -17.19 -19.14
CA LYS A 144 -10.93 -17.27 -19.47
C LYS A 144 -10.11 -16.75 -18.29
N ARG A 145 -9.15 -17.55 -17.84
CA ARG A 145 -8.22 -17.23 -16.75
C ARG A 145 -6.95 -16.59 -17.29
N PHE A 146 -6.52 -15.52 -16.63
CA PHE A 146 -5.25 -14.83 -16.86
C PHE A 146 -4.45 -14.84 -15.56
N THR A 147 -3.26 -15.42 -15.56
CA THR A 147 -2.30 -15.29 -14.46
C THR A 147 -1.60 -13.94 -14.57
N VAL A 148 -1.69 -13.15 -13.51
CA VAL A 148 -1.27 -11.75 -13.49
C VAL A 148 -0.47 -11.48 -12.21
N SER A 149 0.71 -10.90 -12.35
CA SER A 149 1.46 -10.33 -11.25
C SER A 149 1.23 -8.83 -11.15
N ASP A 150 1.50 -8.26 -9.98
CA ASP A 150 1.32 -6.83 -9.70
C ASP A 150 -0.09 -6.30 -10.02
N ILE A 151 -1.13 -7.03 -9.59
CA ILE A 151 -2.52 -6.67 -9.82
C ILE A 151 -2.85 -5.33 -9.15
N ARG A 152 -3.31 -4.37 -9.96
CA ARG A 152 -3.81 -3.07 -9.50
C ARG A 152 -5.27 -2.89 -9.88
N TYR A 153 -6.03 -2.20 -9.03
CA TYR A 153 -7.38 -1.73 -9.32
C TYR A 153 -7.36 -0.22 -9.56
N ARG A 154 -7.64 0.22 -10.79
CA ARG A 154 -7.58 1.62 -11.22
C ARG A 154 -6.28 2.30 -10.77
N SER A 155 -5.16 1.62 -11.06
CA SER A 155 -3.79 2.02 -10.69
C SER A 155 -3.53 2.12 -9.19
N ASP A 156 -4.34 1.43 -8.37
CA ASP A 156 -4.20 1.41 -6.92
C ASP A 156 -4.07 -0.02 -6.39
N GLU A 157 -3.43 -0.17 -5.24
CA GLU A 157 -3.28 -1.47 -4.55
C GLU A 157 -4.52 -1.83 -3.73
N ALA A 158 -5.52 -0.95 -3.71
CA ALA A 158 -6.74 -1.10 -2.94
C ALA A 158 -7.96 -1.14 -3.84
N PHE A 159 -8.81 -2.13 -3.60
CA PHE A 159 -10.13 -2.22 -4.20
C PHE A 159 -11.10 -1.27 -3.49
N ARG A 160 -11.81 -0.43 -4.25
CA ARG A 160 -12.81 0.51 -3.73
C ARG A 160 -14.21 0.02 -4.09
N PHE A 161 -15.10 0.03 -3.11
CA PHE A 161 -16.49 -0.42 -3.25
C PHE A 161 -17.42 0.39 -2.36
N ARG A 162 -18.73 0.24 -2.55
CA ARG A 162 -19.78 0.81 -1.70
C ARG A 162 -20.43 -0.31 -0.89
N GLN A 163 -20.74 -0.02 0.36
CA GLN A 163 -21.55 -0.87 1.21
C GLN A 163 -22.72 -0.03 1.73
N GLY A 164 -23.88 -0.19 1.10
CA GLY A 164 -24.99 0.75 1.22
C GLY A 164 -24.56 2.18 0.84
N ARG A 165 -24.68 3.12 1.79
CA ARG A 165 -24.28 4.53 1.58
C ARG A 165 -22.79 4.81 1.83
N LYS A 166 -22.02 3.87 2.37
CA LYS A 166 -20.63 4.09 2.78
C LYS A 166 -19.67 3.69 1.66
N LYS A 167 -18.76 4.58 1.28
CA LYS A 167 -17.59 4.24 0.45
C LYS A 167 -16.56 3.50 1.31
N ARG A 168 -16.08 2.37 0.82
CA ARG A 168 -15.13 1.48 1.50
C ARG A 168 -13.92 1.23 0.61
N ARG A 169 -12.82 0.86 1.24
CA ARG A 169 -11.59 0.44 0.58
C ARG A 169 -11.02 -0.79 1.29
N VAL A 170 -10.43 -1.70 0.54
CA VAL A 170 -9.67 -2.83 1.07
C VAL A 170 -8.39 -2.98 0.26
N ALA A 171 -7.25 -3.19 0.93
CA ALA A 171 -6.00 -3.51 0.25
C ALA A 171 -6.13 -4.88 -0.44
N LEU A 172 -5.79 -4.99 -1.71
CA LEU A 172 -5.92 -6.22 -2.51
C LEU A 172 -5.13 -7.38 -1.88
N ARG A 173 -3.97 -7.11 -1.27
CA ARG A 173 -3.20 -8.09 -0.49
C ARG A 173 -3.92 -8.72 0.71
N HIS A 174 -5.05 -8.17 1.16
CA HIS A 174 -5.86 -8.73 2.24
C HIS A 174 -7.10 -9.46 1.72
N VAL A 175 -7.31 -9.45 0.40
CA VAL A 175 -8.42 -10.11 -0.28
C VAL A 175 -7.92 -11.45 -0.80
N VAL A 176 -8.73 -12.49 -0.67
CA VAL A 176 -8.52 -13.80 -1.32
C VAL A 176 -9.29 -13.84 -2.64
N ARG A 177 -10.53 -13.31 -2.62
CA ARG A 177 -11.46 -13.39 -3.75
C ARG A 177 -12.27 -12.10 -3.90
N LEU A 178 -12.38 -11.60 -5.12
CA LEU A 178 -13.40 -10.63 -5.55
C LEU A 178 -14.29 -11.29 -6.60
N GLU A 179 -15.56 -11.47 -6.29
CA GLU A 179 -16.54 -12.04 -7.21
C GLU A 179 -17.55 -10.97 -7.61
N PHE A 180 -17.70 -10.75 -8.90
CA PHE A 180 -18.58 -9.73 -9.44
C PHE A 180 -19.83 -10.40 -10.00
N GLY A 181 -20.99 -10.08 -9.44
CA GLY A 181 -22.27 -10.56 -9.95
C GLY A 181 -22.73 -9.78 -11.18
N ASP A 182 -23.82 -10.23 -11.76
CA ASP A 182 -24.42 -9.59 -12.92
C ASP A 182 -25.09 -8.27 -12.53
N SER A 183 -25.04 -7.28 -13.42
CA SER A 183 -25.72 -6.00 -13.24
C SER A 183 -26.77 -5.82 -14.33
N PRO A 184 -28.07 -5.83 -13.98
CA PRO A 184 -29.11 -5.39 -14.90
C PRO A 184 -28.96 -3.87 -15.10
N GLY A 185 -28.26 -3.46 -16.16
CA GLY A 185 -27.99 -2.06 -16.49
C GLY A 185 -26.51 -1.71 -16.67
N GLY A 186 -25.58 -2.59 -16.24
CA GLY A 186 -24.14 -2.48 -16.51
C GLY A 186 -23.39 -1.37 -15.76
N GLU A 187 -24.08 -0.49 -15.04
CA GLU A 187 -23.46 0.65 -14.34
C GLU A 187 -22.90 0.29 -12.97
N ILE A 188 -23.62 -0.51 -12.19
CA ILE A 188 -23.23 -0.89 -10.82
C ILE A 188 -23.32 -2.40 -10.69
N ARG A 189 -22.20 -3.05 -10.36
CA ARG A 189 -22.15 -4.49 -10.17
C ARG A 189 -22.09 -4.84 -8.68
N PRO A 190 -22.87 -5.83 -8.21
CA PRO A 190 -22.66 -6.38 -6.89
C PRO A 190 -21.29 -7.07 -6.85
N VAL A 191 -20.59 -6.94 -5.73
CA VAL A 191 -19.31 -7.59 -5.48
C VAL A 191 -19.32 -8.31 -4.14
N THR A 192 -18.87 -9.55 -4.14
CA THR A 192 -18.59 -10.34 -2.93
C THR A 192 -17.08 -10.40 -2.74
N ILE A 193 -16.63 -9.98 -1.56
CA ILE A 193 -15.23 -9.87 -1.17
C ILE A 193 -14.96 -10.90 -0.06
N THR A 194 -14.10 -11.87 -0.33
CA THR A 194 -13.59 -12.80 0.69
C THR A 194 -12.22 -12.32 1.13
N TYR A 195 -12.05 -12.09 2.43
CA TYR A 195 -10.79 -11.65 3.03
C TYR A 195 -9.93 -12.85 3.42
N LYS A 196 -8.63 -12.60 3.62
CA LYS A 196 -7.70 -13.58 4.21
C LYS A 196 -8.21 -14.20 5.51
N THR A 197 -8.87 -13.39 6.33
CA THR A 197 -9.41 -13.82 7.63
C THR A 197 -10.65 -14.73 7.51
N GLY A 198 -11.02 -15.17 6.31
CA GLY A 198 -12.27 -15.91 6.03
C GLY A 198 -13.54 -15.05 6.05
N LYS A 199 -13.45 -13.78 6.49
CA LYS A 199 -14.60 -12.86 6.49
C LYS A 199 -15.10 -12.67 5.05
N VAL A 200 -16.42 -12.57 4.89
CA VAL A 200 -17.05 -12.25 3.61
C VAL A 200 -17.83 -10.95 3.76
N VAL A 201 -17.70 -10.05 2.76
CA VAL A 201 -18.43 -8.79 2.69
C VAL A 201 -19.05 -8.66 1.31
N GLN A 202 -20.31 -8.22 1.28
CA GLN A 202 -21.00 -7.83 0.05
C GLN A 202 -21.04 -6.31 -0.07
N GLY A 203 -20.98 -5.85 -1.32
CA GLY A 203 -21.10 -4.44 -1.66
C GLY A 203 -21.35 -4.26 -3.15
N GLU A 204 -21.11 -3.06 -3.61
CA GLU A 204 -21.34 -2.64 -4.99
C GLU A 204 -20.13 -1.88 -5.53
N VAL A 205 -19.89 -2.01 -6.82
CA VAL A 205 -18.81 -1.30 -7.50
C VAL A 205 -19.33 -0.70 -8.80
N ASP A 206 -18.87 0.52 -9.07
CA ASP A 206 -19.16 1.21 -10.32
C ASP A 206 -18.38 0.53 -11.47
N ALA A 207 -19.12 -0.11 -12.36
CA ALA A 207 -18.65 -0.75 -13.58
C ALA A 207 -19.14 -0.02 -14.84
N SER A 208 -19.64 1.21 -14.68
CA SER A 208 -20.24 1.98 -15.76
C SER A 208 -19.33 2.09 -16.97
N THR A 209 -19.90 1.79 -18.13
CA THR A 209 -19.29 2.02 -19.44
C THR A 209 -19.68 3.37 -20.03
N VAL A 210 -20.51 4.13 -19.31
CA VAL A 210 -20.99 5.46 -19.70
C VAL A 210 -19.90 6.48 -19.46
N ARG A 211 -19.78 7.43 -20.37
CA ARG A 211 -18.78 8.50 -20.29
C ARG A 211 -19.20 9.55 -19.26
N LEU A 212 -18.27 9.96 -18.40
CA LEU A 212 -18.51 10.99 -17.41
C LEU A 212 -18.34 12.39 -18.03
N SER A 213 -19.10 13.37 -17.54
CA SER A 213 -18.97 14.76 -18.01
C SER A 213 -17.57 15.30 -17.73
N GLY A 214 -16.91 15.88 -18.73
CA GLY A 214 -15.52 16.34 -18.65
C GLY A 214 -14.46 15.23 -18.81
N GLU A 215 -14.85 13.98 -19.04
CA GLU A 215 -13.91 12.87 -19.23
C GLU A 215 -13.31 12.87 -20.65
N VAL A 216 -11.99 13.04 -20.72
CA VAL A 216 -11.19 12.93 -21.94
C VAL A 216 -11.05 11.46 -22.38
N ASP A 217 -10.88 11.23 -23.69
CA ASP A 217 -10.90 9.88 -24.30
C ASP A 217 -9.97 8.87 -23.62
N HIS A 218 -8.77 9.32 -23.24
CA HIS A 218 -7.77 8.46 -22.60
C HIS A 218 -8.21 8.01 -21.21
N VAL A 219 -8.87 8.88 -20.44
CA VAL A 219 -9.38 8.58 -19.09
C VAL A 219 -10.55 7.60 -19.19
N TYR A 220 -11.45 7.84 -20.14
CA TYR A 220 -12.57 6.96 -20.44
C TYR A 220 -12.11 5.53 -20.79
N ARG A 221 -11.19 5.40 -21.76
CA ARG A 221 -10.64 4.10 -22.17
C ARG A 221 -9.87 3.43 -21.03
N SER A 222 -9.03 4.16 -20.30
CA SER A 222 -8.32 3.59 -19.16
C SER A 222 -9.28 3.08 -18.08
N ARG A 223 -10.38 3.80 -17.81
CA ARG A 223 -11.37 3.39 -16.81
C ARG A 223 -12.15 2.16 -17.22
N ILE A 224 -12.54 2.08 -18.50
CA ILE A 224 -13.39 1.01 -19.01
C ILE A 224 -12.60 -0.21 -19.43
N ASP A 225 -11.42 -0.05 -20.02
CA ASP A 225 -10.65 -1.15 -20.60
C ASP A 225 -9.55 -1.66 -19.66
N SER A 226 -9.26 -0.92 -18.58
CA SER A 226 -8.12 -1.20 -17.68
C SER A 226 -8.46 -0.90 -16.22
N ALA A 227 -9.64 -1.35 -15.78
CA ALA A 227 -10.03 -1.27 -14.38
C ALA A 227 -9.13 -2.15 -13.49
N PHE A 228 -8.78 -3.35 -13.96
CA PHE A 228 -7.68 -4.12 -13.40
C PHE A 228 -6.50 -4.12 -14.36
N THR A 229 -5.30 -3.89 -13.83
CA THR A 229 -4.05 -3.95 -14.57
C THR A 229 -3.04 -4.84 -13.86
N GLY A 230 -1.98 -5.21 -14.57
CA GLY A 230 -0.83 -5.93 -14.01
C GLY A 230 0.11 -6.39 -15.12
N ILE A 231 0.90 -7.41 -14.84
CA ILE A 231 1.86 -8.00 -15.76
C ILE A 231 1.47 -9.47 -15.97
N ARG A 232 1.30 -9.89 -17.23
CA ARG A 232 1.06 -11.31 -17.56
C ARG A 232 2.33 -12.10 -17.28
N SER A 233 2.18 -13.35 -16.83
CA SER A 233 3.32 -14.27 -16.66
C SER A 233 4.16 -14.46 -17.94
N SER A 234 3.57 -14.22 -19.11
CA SER A 234 4.26 -14.26 -20.41
C SER A 234 5.06 -12.99 -20.74
N GLY A 235 5.21 -12.03 -19.82
CA GLY A 235 6.09 -10.86 -19.98
C GLY A 235 5.48 -9.64 -20.67
N GLY A 236 4.16 -9.43 -20.62
CA GLY A 236 3.49 -8.28 -21.24
C GLY A 236 2.51 -7.58 -20.29
N SER A 237 2.17 -6.32 -20.59
CA SER A 237 1.16 -5.60 -19.81
C SER A 237 -0.21 -6.28 -19.89
N PHE A 238 -0.93 -6.25 -18.79
CA PHE A 238 -2.30 -6.74 -18.68
C PHE A 238 -3.23 -5.57 -18.34
N GLY A 239 -4.39 -5.54 -18.98
CA GLY A 239 -5.48 -4.61 -18.69
C GLY A 239 -6.81 -5.26 -19.01
N ILE A 240 -7.78 -5.15 -18.10
CA ILE A 240 -9.15 -5.58 -18.33
C ILE A 240 -10.15 -4.66 -17.64
N GLY A 241 -11.27 -4.44 -18.32
CA GLY A 241 -12.42 -3.69 -17.84
C GLY A 241 -13.22 -4.41 -16.77
N LEU A 242 -13.73 -3.66 -15.79
CA LEU A 242 -14.51 -4.24 -14.69
C LEU A 242 -15.81 -4.90 -15.17
N ASN A 243 -16.39 -4.39 -16.25
CA ASN A 243 -17.55 -4.98 -16.93
C ASN A 243 -17.27 -6.38 -17.50
N ARG A 244 -15.99 -6.71 -17.74
CA ARG A 244 -15.54 -8.00 -18.29
C ARG A 244 -14.91 -8.92 -17.26
N VAL A 245 -14.77 -8.51 -16.00
CA VAL A 245 -14.20 -9.36 -14.95
C VAL A 245 -15.30 -10.11 -14.23
N LYS A 246 -15.22 -11.44 -14.18
CA LYS A 246 -16.11 -12.26 -13.33
C LYS A 246 -15.53 -12.42 -11.94
N LEU A 247 -14.23 -12.68 -11.86
CA LEU A 247 -13.57 -13.12 -10.63
C LEU A 247 -12.11 -12.68 -10.60
N VAL A 248 -11.65 -12.19 -9.46
CA VAL A 248 -10.23 -11.98 -9.16
C VAL A 248 -9.87 -12.87 -7.98
N LEU A 249 -8.86 -13.71 -8.17
CA LEU A 249 -8.25 -14.54 -7.14
C LEU A 249 -6.88 -13.94 -6.84
N VAL A 250 -6.60 -13.72 -5.56
CA VAL A 250 -5.30 -13.21 -5.12
C VAL A 250 -4.55 -14.33 -4.45
N ASP A 251 -3.34 -14.58 -4.95
CA ASP A 251 -2.42 -15.56 -4.40
C ASP A 251 -1.83 -15.03 -3.11
N HIS A 252 -1.80 -15.88 -2.10
CA HIS A 252 -1.10 -15.62 -0.85
C HIS A 252 -0.06 -16.71 -0.68
N PRO A 253 1.21 -16.36 -0.39
CA PRO A 253 2.18 -17.38 -0.03
C PRO A 253 1.63 -18.17 1.16
N ALA A 254 1.76 -19.50 1.11
CA ALA A 254 1.44 -20.35 2.24
C ALA A 254 2.23 -19.84 3.45
N ASP A 255 1.54 -19.66 4.57
CA ASP A 255 2.20 -19.36 5.84
C ASP A 255 2.93 -20.64 6.25
N PRO A 256 4.28 -20.67 6.32
CA PRO A 256 5.01 -21.89 6.67
C PRO A 256 4.69 -22.39 8.09
N GLU A 257 4.05 -21.57 8.93
CA GLU A 257 3.61 -21.95 10.28
C GLU A 257 2.24 -22.66 10.33
N ALA A 258 1.53 -22.79 9.20
CA ALA A 258 0.21 -23.43 9.17
C ALA A 258 0.26 -24.96 8.96
N GLU A 259 1.39 -25.52 8.52
CA GLU A 259 1.53 -26.96 8.25
C GLU A 259 1.81 -27.79 9.52
N ASP A 260 2.28 -27.16 10.61
CA ASP A 260 2.61 -27.87 11.87
C ASP A 260 1.41 -28.10 12.81
N ALA A 261 0.18 -27.72 12.40
CA ALA A 261 -1.01 -27.80 13.26
C ALA A 261 -1.95 -28.98 12.96
N GLU A 262 -1.75 -29.74 11.86
CA GLU A 262 -2.66 -30.84 11.47
C GLU A 262 -2.15 -32.25 11.82
N ASP A 263 -0.88 -32.46 12.18
CA ASP A 263 -0.34 -33.80 12.50
C ASP A 263 -0.50 -34.24 13.98
N GLY A 264 -1.24 -33.47 14.79
CA GLY A 264 -1.31 -33.68 16.25
C GLY A 264 -2.56 -34.39 16.80
N GLN A 265 -3.58 -34.70 16.00
CA GLN A 265 -4.83 -35.30 16.51
C GLN A 265 -5.38 -36.42 15.64
N GLN A 266 -4.61 -37.50 15.51
CA GLN A 266 -5.15 -38.81 15.14
C GLN A 266 -4.24 -39.90 15.72
N GLU A 267 -4.45 -40.23 17.00
CA GLU A 267 -4.31 -41.58 17.58
C GLU A 267 -4.49 -41.53 19.11
N ALA A 268 -5.74 -41.64 19.56
CA ALA A 268 -6.06 -42.16 20.89
C ALA A 268 -7.52 -42.63 20.94
N SER A 269 -7.87 -43.57 20.07
CA SER A 269 -9.01 -44.47 20.28
C SER A 269 -8.63 -45.82 19.70
N ASP A 270 -8.00 -46.64 20.53
CA ASP A 270 -8.32 -48.07 20.68
C ASP A 270 -7.21 -48.76 21.49
N ARG A 271 -7.45 -48.92 22.80
CA ARG A 271 -7.31 -50.16 23.60
C ARG A 271 -7.42 -49.88 25.09
#